data_AF-A0A2V3JI30-F1
#
_entry.id   AF-A0A2V3JI30-F1
#
_cell.length_a   1.000
_cell.length_b   1.000
_cell.length_c   1.000
_cell.angle_alpha   90.00
_cell.angle_beta   90.00
_cell.angle_gamma   90.00
#
_symmetry.space_group_name_H-M   'P 1'
#
loop_
_entity.id
_entity.type
_entity.pdbx_description
1 polymer ?
#
loop_
_entity_poly.entity_id
_entity_poly.type
_entity_poly.pdbx_seq_one_letter_code
_entity_poly.pdbx_strand_id
1 'polypeptide(L)'
;MVKIRDVLTDPDQFFSELSAKGTNLLIPAGIVLISALIDAILLLMIIGTIMRRFPGDMAQSVTDTAAPIIVELISGFAFWFVVAGVFYTISLMFKGNGSFKRCLEFTGYGFIPAIVASVIGLLVIMVVFLTIEFPVESPELMAQMLMPQLEQNPLMKTLPIITNLLGLWGAYIWIFGIKHARNISTKDALITVGVPAGIAIVCHLNYAYNIITI
;
A
#
# COMPACT_ATOMS: atom_id res chain seq x y z
N MET A 1 7.27 -19.52 20.68
CA MET A 1 7.27 -19.59 19.20
C MET A 1 6.50 -18.38 18.72
N VAL A 2 7.15 -17.45 18.02
CA VAL A 2 6.49 -16.24 17.47
C VAL A 2 5.37 -16.69 16.53
N LYS A 3 4.13 -16.32 16.82
CA LYS A 3 2.98 -16.65 15.95
C LYS A 3 2.67 -15.44 15.10
N ILE A 4 2.57 -15.64 13.78
CA ILE A 4 2.34 -14.54 12.84
C ILE A 4 1.03 -13.80 13.12
N ARG A 5 -0.01 -14.49 13.60
CA ARG A 5 -1.29 -13.87 13.98
C ARG A 5 -1.13 -12.76 15.02
N ASP A 6 -0.16 -12.91 15.93
CA ASP A 6 -0.01 -11.99 17.05
C ASP A 6 0.43 -10.61 16.55
N VAL A 7 1.02 -10.48 15.36
CA VAL A 7 1.29 -9.17 14.74
C VAL A 7 0.03 -8.33 14.52
N LEU A 8 -1.13 -8.98 14.38
CA LEU A 8 -2.41 -8.33 14.11
C LEU A 8 -3.20 -8.00 15.38
N THR A 9 -2.97 -8.77 16.46
CA THR A 9 -3.76 -8.69 17.70
C THR A 9 -2.98 -8.17 18.90
N ASP A 10 -1.68 -8.45 18.96
CA ASP A 10 -0.74 -7.98 19.98
C ASP A 10 0.65 -7.72 19.36
N PRO A 11 0.77 -6.65 18.54
CA PRO A 11 2.03 -6.34 17.88
C PRO A 11 3.15 -6.02 18.88
N ASP A 12 2.84 -5.53 20.08
CA ASP A 12 3.87 -5.23 21.08
C ASP A 12 4.58 -6.51 21.55
N GLN A 13 3.81 -7.52 21.93
CA GLN A 13 4.37 -8.82 22.30
C GLN A 13 5.08 -9.47 21.11
N PHE A 14 4.46 -9.45 19.92
CA PHE A 14 5.03 -10.03 18.72
C PHE A 14 6.44 -9.49 18.41
N PHE A 15 6.60 -8.16 18.38
CA PHE A 15 7.88 -7.54 18.06
C PHE A 15 8.90 -7.63 19.20
N SER A 16 8.45 -7.67 20.46
CA SER A 16 9.32 -7.97 21.61
C SER A 16 9.96 -9.36 21.47
N GLU A 17 9.16 -10.39 21.18
CA GLU A 17 9.66 -11.75 20.98
C GLU A 17 10.52 -11.88 19.71
N LEU A 18 10.17 -11.18 18.63
CA LEU A 18 10.93 -11.19 17.38
C LEU A 18 12.28 -10.48 17.54
N SER A 19 12.39 -9.49 18.42
CA SER A 19 13.64 -8.76 18.69
C SER A 19 14.73 -9.63 19.28
N ALA A 20 14.35 -10.68 20.03
CA ALA A 20 15.28 -11.67 20.58
C ALA A 20 15.87 -12.62 19.50
N LYS A 21 15.35 -12.58 18.27
CA LYS A 21 15.82 -13.42 17.15
C LYS A 21 16.71 -12.62 16.21
N GLY A 22 17.50 -13.32 15.39
CA GLY A 22 18.24 -12.70 14.30
C GLY A 22 17.31 -12.10 13.24
N THR A 23 17.78 -11.03 12.57
CA THR A 23 17.00 -10.33 11.53
C THR A 23 16.78 -11.21 10.31
N ASN A 24 15.52 -11.31 9.87
CA ASN A 24 15.13 -12.05 8.67
C ASN A 24 14.20 -11.22 7.77
N LEU A 25 14.71 -10.81 6.61
CA LEU A 25 13.96 -10.01 5.63
C LEU A 25 13.05 -10.85 4.72
N LEU A 26 13.16 -12.19 4.72
CA LEU A 26 12.41 -13.04 3.79
C LEU A 26 10.91 -12.97 4.04
N ILE A 27 10.49 -12.99 5.31
CA ILE A 27 9.06 -12.89 5.68
C ILE A 27 8.50 -11.49 5.33
N PRO A 28 9.12 -10.38 5.76
CA PRO A 28 8.76 -9.03 5.33
C PRO A 28 8.67 -8.86 3.80
N ALA A 29 9.67 -9.34 3.07
CA ALA A 29 9.70 -9.25 1.61
C ALA A 29 8.55 -10.05 0.97
N GLY A 30 8.22 -11.23 1.52
CA GLY A 30 7.08 -12.02 1.09
C GLY A 30 5.74 -11.31 1.29
N ILE A 31 5.56 -10.62 2.43
CA ILE A 31 4.34 -9.83 2.71
C ILE A 31 4.17 -8.71 1.67
N VAL A 32 5.24 -7.93 1.43
CA VAL A 32 5.23 -6.83 0.45
C VAL A 32 5.00 -7.37 -0.97
N LEU A 33 5.64 -8.48 -1.33
CA LEU A 33 5.46 -9.13 -2.61
C LEU A 33 4.01 -9.57 -2.84
N ILE A 34 3.35 -10.15 -1.84
CA ILE A 34 1.94 -10.58 -1.96
C ILE A 34 1.04 -9.38 -2.25
N SER A 35 1.21 -8.27 -1.53
CA SER A 35 0.46 -7.04 -1.79
C SER A 35 0.70 -6.55 -3.22
N ALA A 36 1.97 -6.41 -3.62
CA ALA A 36 2.35 -5.91 -4.94
C ALA A 36 1.88 -6.82 -6.09
N LEU A 37 1.83 -8.14 -5.87
CA LEU A 37 1.28 -9.08 -6.86
C LEU A 37 -0.22 -8.89 -7.06
N ILE A 38 -0.97 -8.61 -5.99
CA ILE A 38 -2.42 -8.35 -6.10
C ILE A 38 -2.66 -7.05 -6.86
N ASP A 39 -1.90 -6.00 -6.56
CA ASP A 39 -1.98 -4.72 -7.26
C ASP A 39 -1.55 -4.85 -8.74
N ALA A 40 -0.54 -5.67 -9.02
CA ALA A 40 -0.15 -6.01 -10.39
C ALA A 40 -1.25 -6.79 -11.15
N ILE A 41 -1.96 -7.71 -10.49
CA ILE A 41 -3.12 -8.41 -11.08
C ILE A 41 -4.24 -7.41 -11.40
N LEU A 42 -4.48 -6.45 -10.51
CA LEU A 42 -5.43 -5.37 -10.73
C LEU A 42 -5.06 -4.55 -11.98
N LEU A 43 -3.80 -4.14 -12.10
CA LEU A 43 -3.28 -3.41 -13.27
C LEU A 43 -3.43 -4.23 -14.56
N LEU A 44 -3.08 -5.52 -14.52
CA LEU A 44 -3.26 -6.44 -15.65
C LEU A 44 -4.72 -6.55 -16.09
N MET A 45 -5.64 -6.59 -15.14
CA MET A 45 -7.08 -6.67 -15.42
C MET A 45 -7.57 -5.40 -16.12
N ILE A 46 -7.09 -4.22 -15.69
CA ILE A 46 -7.42 -2.93 -16.31
C ILE A 46 -6.88 -2.89 -17.74
N ILE A 47 -5.57 -3.16 -17.93
CA ILE A 47 -4.92 -3.20 -19.25
C ILE A 47 -5.64 -4.19 -20.18
N GLY A 48 -5.86 -5.42 -19.71
CA GLY A 48 -6.52 -6.47 -20.50
C GLY A 48 -7.97 -6.17 -20.84
N THR A 49 -8.67 -5.36 -20.04
CA THR A 49 -10.01 -4.86 -20.38
C THR A 49 -9.91 -3.86 -21.51
N ILE A 50 -9.03 -2.86 -21.41
CA ILE A 50 -8.85 -1.84 -22.45
C ILE A 50 -8.44 -2.47 -23.80
N MET A 51 -7.45 -3.36 -23.80
CA MET A 51 -6.97 -4.04 -25.02
C MET A 51 -8.06 -4.84 -25.73
N ARG A 52 -8.94 -5.52 -24.99
CA ARG A 52 -10.05 -6.30 -25.57
C ARG A 52 -11.10 -5.41 -26.24
N ARG A 53 -11.15 -4.11 -25.93
CA ARG A 53 -12.11 -3.18 -26.51
C ARG A 53 -11.49 -2.34 -27.64
N PHE A 54 -10.18 -2.10 -27.59
CA PHE A 54 -9.45 -1.32 -28.60
C PHE A 54 -8.26 -2.12 -29.17
N PRO A 55 -8.50 -3.20 -29.94
CA PRO A 55 -7.44 -4.08 -30.43
C PRO A 55 -6.53 -3.45 -31.49
N GLY A 56 -6.94 -2.35 -32.15
CA GLY A 56 -6.21 -1.69 -33.24
C GLY A 56 -5.35 -0.48 -32.85
N ASP A 57 -5.81 0.33 -31.88
CA ASP A 57 -5.16 1.60 -31.51
C ASP A 57 -4.07 1.45 -30.44
N MET A 58 -4.05 0.30 -29.75
CA MET A 58 -3.18 0.05 -28.59
C MET A 58 -2.01 -0.88 -28.90
N ALA A 59 -1.92 -1.42 -30.12
CA ALA A 59 -0.89 -2.38 -30.50
C ALA A 59 0.54 -1.80 -30.49
N GLN A 60 0.71 -0.48 -30.61
CA GLN A 60 2.00 0.22 -30.46
C GLN A 60 2.22 0.85 -29.07
N SER A 61 1.16 1.11 -28.28
CA SER A 61 1.29 1.65 -26.92
C SER A 61 1.44 0.56 -25.85
N VAL A 62 1.07 -0.69 -26.17
CA VAL A 62 1.04 -1.83 -25.22
C VAL A 62 2.07 -2.93 -25.55
N THR A 63 2.94 -2.73 -26.56
CA THR A 63 4.03 -3.67 -26.91
C THR A 63 5.02 -3.95 -25.77
N ASP A 64 4.99 -3.21 -24.66
CA ASP A 64 5.78 -3.46 -23.44
C ASP A 64 4.92 -4.03 -22.29
N THR A 65 4.11 -5.06 -22.54
CA THR A 65 3.12 -5.60 -21.57
C THR A 65 3.72 -6.03 -20.23
N ALA A 66 5.04 -6.27 -20.16
CA ALA A 66 5.76 -6.58 -18.93
C ALA A 66 6.24 -5.34 -18.15
N ALA A 67 6.51 -4.22 -18.83
CA ALA A 67 7.18 -3.08 -18.19
C ALA A 67 6.34 -2.41 -17.09
N PRO A 68 5.03 -2.10 -17.29
CA PRO A 68 4.20 -1.55 -16.21
C PRO A 68 4.07 -2.49 -15.01
N ILE A 69 4.01 -3.80 -15.24
CA ILE A 69 3.92 -4.82 -14.19
C ILE A 69 5.21 -4.85 -13.37
N ILE A 70 6.37 -4.83 -14.05
CA ILE A 70 7.68 -4.78 -13.40
C ILE A 70 7.80 -3.49 -12.58
N VAL A 71 7.37 -2.35 -13.13
CA VAL A 71 7.35 -1.06 -12.41
C VAL A 71 6.46 -1.13 -11.18
N GLU A 72 5.27 -1.72 -11.28
CA GLU A 72 4.35 -1.89 -10.13
C GLU A 72 4.99 -2.73 -9.01
N LEU A 73 5.57 -3.88 -9.38
CA LEU A 73 6.25 -4.76 -8.43
C LEU A 73 7.43 -4.06 -7.75
N ILE A 74 8.27 -3.36 -8.53
CA ILE A 74 9.41 -2.60 -8.00
C ILE A 74 8.92 -1.48 -7.09
N SER A 75 7.82 -0.81 -7.44
CA SER A 75 7.26 0.30 -6.67
C SER A 75 6.81 -0.14 -5.28
N GLY A 76 6.22 -1.34 -5.14
CA GLY A 76 5.86 -1.90 -3.83
C GLY A 76 7.08 -2.08 -2.91
N PHE A 77 8.17 -2.63 -3.43
CA PHE A 77 9.43 -2.73 -2.69
C PHE A 77 10.05 -1.37 -2.41
N ALA A 78 10.12 -0.49 -3.41
CA ALA A 78 10.67 0.85 -3.24
C ALA A 78 9.93 1.61 -2.14
N PHE A 79 8.59 1.52 -2.11
CA PHE A 79 7.76 2.14 -1.08
C PHE A 79 8.06 1.57 0.31
N TRP A 80 8.19 0.25 0.46
CA TRP A 80 8.61 -0.36 1.74
C TRP A 80 9.95 0.19 2.24
N PHE A 81 10.95 0.31 1.35
CA PHE A 81 12.25 0.89 1.68
C PHE A 81 12.14 2.38 2.07
N VAL A 82 11.34 3.16 1.36
CA VAL A 82 11.10 4.58 1.66
C VAL A 82 10.46 4.73 3.04
N VAL A 83 9.40 3.98 3.34
CA VAL A 83 8.72 4.03 4.65
C VAL A 83 9.69 3.66 5.78
N ALA A 84 10.47 2.59 5.61
CA ALA A 84 11.48 2.21 6.59
C ALA A 84 12.57 3.29 6.76
N GLY A 85 13.01 3.91 5.66
CA GLY A 85 13.99 5.00 5.66
C GLY A 85 13.49 6.24 6.40
N VAL A 86 12.23 6.63 6.19
CA VAL A 86 11.58 7.73 6.90
C VAL A 86 11.51 7.46 8.40
N PHE A 87 11.00 6.28 8.80
CA PHE A 87 10.91 5.92 10.21
C PHE A 87 12.28 5.82 10.88
N TYR A 88 13.25 5.23 10.19
CA TYR A 88 14.62 5.16 10.68
C TYR A 88 15.18 6.56 10.93
N THR A 89 15.05 7.47 9.96
CA THR A 89 15.59 8.83 10.04
C THR A 89 14.95 9.63 11.16
N ILE A 90 13.61 9.61 11.26
CA ILE A 90 12.89 10.34 12.31
C ILE A 90 13.26 9.80 13.70
N SER A 91 13.41 8.48 13.84
CA SER A 91 13.78 7.85 15.12
C SER A 91 15.16 8.29 15.65
N LEU A 92 16.04 8.83 14.79
CA LEU A 92 17.34 9.35 15.23
C LEU A 92 17.19 10.56 16.16
N MET A 93 16.14 11.38 15.96
CA MET A 93 15.83 12.51 16.84
C MET A 93 15.46 12.06 18.26
N PHE A 94 14.98 10.81 18.40
CA PHE A 94 14.63 10.17 19.67
C PHE A 94 15.73 9.22 20.18
N LYS A 95 16.97 9.36 19.66
CA LYS A 95 18.14 8.57 20.05
C LYS A 95 17.97 7.05 19.85
N GLY A 96 17.15 6.64 18.88
CA GLY A 96 16.99 5.22 18.54
C GLY A 96 18.31 4.60 18.09
N ASN A 97 18.63 3.38 18.58
CA ASN A 97 19.96 2.78 18.47
C ASN A 97 20.00 1.39 17.78
N GLY A 98 18.88 0.91 17.24
CA GLY A 98 18.85 -0.33 16.45
C GLY A 98 19.58 -0.22 15.10
N SER A 99 19.48 -1.25 14.25
CA SER A 99 20.00 -1.17 12.87
C SER A 99 18.92 -0.80 11.86
N PHE A 100 19.31 -0.23 10.72
CA PHE A 100 18.38 0.00 9.60
C PHE A 100 17.78 -1.32 9.10
N LYS A 101 18.58 -2.40 9.05
CA LYS A 101 18.12 -3.73 8.62
C LYS A 101 16.97 -4.25 9.49
N ARG A 102 17.04 -4.04 10.81
CA ARG A 102 15.95 -4.39 11.75
C ARG A 102 14.73 -3.49 11.57
N CYS A 103 14.94 -2.20 11.32
CA CYS A 103 13.86 -1.27 11.00
C CYS A 103 13.11 -1.72 9.75
N LEU A 104 13.83 -1.99 8.66
CA LEU A 104 13.29 -2.50 7.40
C LEU A 104 12.48 -3.79 7.62
N GLU A 105 13.06 -4.76 8.35
CA GLU A 105 12.37 -5.99 8.73
C GLU A 105 11.02 -5.72 9.39
N PHE A 106 11.00 -4.90 10.45
CA PHE A 106 9.79 -4.71 11.25
C PHE A 106 8.76 -3.86 10.51
N THR A 107 9.19 -2.92 9.67
CA THR A 107 8.29 -2.16 8.80
C THR A 107 7.55 -3.05 7.80
N GLY A 108 8.14 -4.14 7.30
CA GLY A 108 7.43 -4.98 6.32
C GLY A 108 6.19 -5.67 6.89
N TYR A 109 6.15 -5.92 8.20
CA TYR A 109 4.98 -6.52 8.84
C TYR A 109 3.74 -5.58 8.89
N GLY A 110 3.93 -4.26 8.89
CA GLY A 110 2.80 -3.32 8.83
C GLY A 110 2.15 -3.23 7.46
N PHE A 111 2.68 -3.93 6.45
CA PHE A 111 2.02 -4.11 5.15
C PHE A 111 0.99 -5.24 5.15
N ILE A 112 0.84 -6.02 6.23
CA ILE A 112 -0.17 -7.09 6.26
C ILE A 112 -1.60 -6.57 6.04
N PRO A 113 -2.05 -5.46 6.67
CA PRO A 113 -3.35 -4.87 6.36
C PRO A 113 -3.48 -4.37 4.91
N ALA A 114 -2.37 -4.02 4.25
CA ALA A 114 -2.38 -3.59 2.85
C ALA A 114 -2.79 -4.73 1.90
N ILE A 115 -2.42 -5.98 2.21
CA ILE A 115 -2.90 -7.15 1.45
C ILE A 115 -4.43 -7.19 1.43
N VAL A 116 -5.08 -6.91 2.57
CA VAL A 116 -6.54 -6.86 2.67
C VAL A 116 -7.09 -5.70 1.83
N ALA A 117 -6.43 -4.54 1.86
CA ALA A 117 -6.81 -3.38 1.06
C ALA A 117 -6.72 -3.68 -0.45
N SER A 118 -5.63 -4.30 -0.90
CA SER A 118 -5.42 -4.71 -2.30
C SER A 118 -6.49 -5.71 -2.76
N VAL A 119 -6.85 -6.70 -1.94
CA VAL A 119 -7.94 -7.64 -2.27
C VAL A 119 -9.28 -6.90 -2.40
N ILE A 120 -9.60 -6.02 -1.45
CA ILE A 120 -10.84 -5.23 -1.52
C ILE A 120 -10.83 -4.34 -2.77
N GLY A 121 -9.72 -3.67 -3.06
CA GLY A 121 -9.56 -2.84 -4.26
C GLY A 121 -9.77 -3.63 -5.54
N LEU A 122 -9.16 -4.81 -5.65
CA LEU A 122 -9.35 -5.72 -6.78
C LEU A 122 -10.83 -6.09 -6.96
N LEU A 123 -11.51 -6.51 -5.89
CA LEU A 123 -12.93 -6.87 -5.92
C LEU A 123 -13.83 -5.68 -6.27
N VAL A 124 -13.54 -4.49 -5.73
CA VAL A 124 -14.28 -3.27 -6.04
C VAL A 124 -14.14 -2.94 -7.52
N ILE A 125 -12.92 -2.94 -8.08
CA ILE A 125 -12.74 -2.67 -9.51
C ILE A 125 -13.44 -3.73 -10.36
N MET A 126 -13.36 -5.03 -9.99
CA MET A 126 -14.09 -6.09 -10.70
C MET A 126 -15.59 -5.79 -10.75
N VAL A 127 -16.21 -5.44 -9.62
CA VAL A 127 -17.64 -5.10 -9.55
C VAL A 127 -17.95 -3.85 -10.34
N VAL A 128 -17.16 -2.78 -10.17
CA VAL A 128 -17.37 -1.50 -10.85
C VAL A 128 -17.30 -1.67 -12.37
N PHE A 129 -16.33 -2.42 -12.88
CA PHE A 129 -16.17 -2.70 -14.31
C PHE A 129 -17.30 -3.56 -14.89
N LEU A 130 -18.08 -4.27 -14.05
CA LEU A 130 -19.30 -4.94 -14.49
C LEU A 130 -20.52 -4.01 -14.57
N THR A 131 -20.45 -2.82 -13.96
CA THR A 131 -21.59 -1.90 -13.80
C THR A 131 -21.50 -0.64 -14.64
N ILE A 132 -20.31 -0.23 -15.08
CA ILE A 132 -20.10 0.98 -15.87
C ILE A 132 -20.14 0.68 -17.37
N GLU A 133 -20.64 1.64 -18.14
CA GLU A 133 -20.63 1.55 -19.59
C GLU A 133 -19.28 2.02 -20.13
N PHE A 134 -18.66 1.17 -20.95
CA PHE A 134 -17.40 1.50 -21.61
C PHE A 134 -17.70 2.08 -23.00
N PRO A 135 -17.33 3.34 -23.28
CA PRO A 135 -17.34 3.86 -24.64
C PRO A 135 -16.42 3.02 -25.51
N VAL A 136 -16.85 2.73 -26.75
CA VAL A 136 -16.09 1.90 -27.70
C VAL A 136 -15.57 2.70 -28.90
N GLU A 137 -15.75 4.02 -28.89
CA GLU A 137 -15.49 4.89 -30.05
C GLU A 137 -13.99 5.21 -30.20
N SER A 138 -13.32 5.60 -29.12
CA SER A 138 -11.87 5.77 -29.08
C SER A 138 -11.31 5.64 -27.66
N PRO A 139 -10.01 5.32 -27.48
CA PRO A 139 -9.36 5.28 -26.17
C PRO A 139 -9.42 6.62 -25.42
N GLU A 140 -9.36 7.74 -26.13
CA GLU A 140 -9.42 9.09 -25.56
C GLU A 140 -10.81 9.41 -25.01
N LEU A 141 -11.85 9.11 -25.80
CA LEU A 141 -13.25 9.24 -25.38
C LEU A 141 -13.58 8.30 -24.22
N MET A 142 -12.99 7.10 -24.22
CA MET A 142 -13.07 6.16 -23.11
C MET A 142 -12.55 6.81 -21.83
N ALA A 143 -11.34 7.36 -21.81
CA ALA A 143 -10.79 8.02 -20.62
C ALA A 143 -11.65 9.22 -20.15
N GLN A 144 -12.13 10.05 -21.09
CA GLN A 144 -12.93 11.23 -20.78
C GLN A 144 -14.29 10.90 -20.17
N MET A 145 -14.92 9.79 -20.58
CA MET A 145 -16.24 9.41 -20.07
C MET A 145 -16.19 8.40 -18.91
N LEU A 146 -15.14 7.56 -18.82
CA LEU A 146 -14.96 6.65 -17.68
C LEU A 146 -14.54 7.36 -16.41
N MET A 147 -13.63 8.34 -16.49
CA MET A 147 -13.13 8.99 -15.27
C MET A 147 -14.26 9.64 -14.47
N PRO A 148 -15.18 10.44 -15.06
CA PRO A 148 -16.33 10.95 -14.34
C PRO A 148 -17.22 9.85 -13.75
N GLN A 149 -17.43 8.74 -14.46
CA GLN A 149 -18.23 7.61 -13.97
C GLN A 149 -17.57 6.92 -12.77
N LEU A 150 -16.26 6.68 -12.83
CA LEU A 150 -15.48 6.11 -11.73
C LEU A 150 -15.46 7.05 -10.53
N GLU A 151 -15.23 8.34 -10.76
CA GLU A 151 -15.25 9.36 -9.70
C GLU A 151 -16.61 9.48 -9.03
N GLN A 152 -17.71 9.33 -9.78
CA GLN A 152 -19.07 9.40 -9.22
C GLN A 152 -19.56 8.07 -8.64
N ASN A 153 -18.89 6.95 -8.94
CA ASN A 153 -19.31 5.63 -8.47
C ASN A 153 -19.21 5.52 -6.93
N PRO A 154 -20.29 5.13 -6.22
CA PRO A 154 -20.28 5.07 -4.75
C PRO A 154 -19.22 4.13 -4.15
N LEU A 155 -18.92 3.00 -4.80
CA LEU A 155 -17.90 2.06 -4.33
C LEU A 155 -16.50 2.66 -4.47
N MET A 156 -16.21 3.30 -5.60
CA MET A 156 -14.94 4.00 -5.83
C MET A 156 -14.76 5.15 -4.83
N LYS A 157 -15.83 5.91 -4.55
CA LYS A 157 -15.82 6.95 -3.51
C LYS A 157 -15.64 6.39 -2.10
N THR A 158 -15.94 5.13 -1.83
CA THR A 158 -15.79 4.55 -0.47
C THR A 158 -14.42 3.89 -0.29
N LEU A 159 -13.77 3.46 -1.38
CA LEU A 159 -12.52 2.72 -1.36
C LEU A 159 -11.35 3.47 -0.67
N PRO A 160 -11.14 4.79 -0.87
CA PRO A 160 -10.12 5.53 -0.13
C PRO A 160 -10.34 5.49 1.38
N ILE A 161 -11.58 5.60 1.86
CA ILE A 161 -11.89 5.52 3.31
C ILE A 161 -11.46 4.15 3.85
N ILE A 162 -11.87 3.06 3.21
CA ILE A 162 -11.52 1.69 3.62
C ILE A 162 -10.00 1.51 3.62
N THR A 163 -9.34 1.96 2.57
CA THR A 163 -7.87 1.88 2.42
C THR A 163 -7.15 2.63 3.55
N ASN A 164 -7.62 3.82 3.91
CA ASN A 164 -7.03 4.59 5.01
C ASN A 164 -7.32 3.97 6.39
N LEU A 165 -8.48 3.35 6.61
CA LEU A 165 -8.75 2.60 7.84
C LEU A 165 -7.80 1.40 8.01
N LEU A 166 -7.54 0.66 6.93
CA LEU A 166 -6.54 -0.41 6.91
C LEU A 166 -5.10 0.15 7.04
N GLY A 167 -4.84 1.33 6.48
CA GLY A 167 -3.59 2.07 6.66
C GLY A 167 -3.35 2.46 8.13
N LEU A 168 -4.38 2.90 8.86
CA LEU A 168 -4.29 3.16 10.30
C LEU A 168 -3.96 1.88 11.09
N TRP A 169 -4.49 0.74 10.68
CA TRP A 169 -4.12 -0.55 11.26
C TRP A 169 -2.64 -0.90 10.98
N GLY A 170 -2.17 -0.68 9.75
CA GLY A 170 -0.76 -0.82 9.41
C GLY A 170 0.13 0.11 10.24
N ALA A 171 -0.28 1.36 10.43
CA ALA A 171 0.40 2.33 11.28
C ALA A 171 0.46 1.88 12.75
N TYR A 172 -0.62 1.32 13.28
CA TYR A 172 -0.64 0.74 14.63
C TYR A 172 0.41 -0.38 14.78
N ILE A 173 0.52 -1.27 13.80
CA ILE A 173 1.56 -2.32 13.77
C ILE A 173 2.95 -1.68 13.70
N TRP A 174 3.15 -0.69 12.83
CA TRP A 174 4.42 0.02 12.69
C TRP A 174 4.85 0.72 13.98
N ILE A 175 3.95 1.28 14.79
CA ILE A 175 4.31 1.93 16.05
C ILE A 175 5.08 0.95 16.95
N PHE A 176 4.57 -0.26 17.15
CA PHE A 176 5.26 -1.26 17.95
C PHE A 176 6.47 -1.86 17.23
N GLY A 177 6.41 -2.02 15.91
CA GLY A 177 7.56 -2.41 15.11
C GLY A 177 8.73 -1.45 15.31
N ILE A 178 8.49 -0.14 15.22
CA ILE A 178 9.55 0.87 15.36
C ILE A 178 10.01 1.02 16.80
N LYS A 179 9.10 0.95 17.79
CA LYS A 179 9.44 0.89 19.22
C LYS A 179 10.56 -0.12 19.48
N HIS A 180 10.36 -1.36 19.01
CA HIS A 180 11.31 -2.46 19.25
C HIS A 180 12.49 -2.45 18.29
N ALA A 181 12.30 -2.13 17.01
CA ALA A 181 13.38 -2.10 16.02
C ALA A 181 14.40 -0.99 16.27
N ARG A 182 13.95 0.13 16.84
CA ARG A 182 14.78 1.30 17.15
C ARG A 182 15.09 1.44 18.63
N ASN A 183 14.49 0.63 19.49
CA ASN A 183 14.61 0.68 20.95
C ASN A 183 14.31 2.10 21.50
N ILE A 184 13.14 2.61 21.13
CA ILE A 184 12.61 3.91 21.58
C ILE A 184 11.33 3.71 22.38
N SER A 185 10.90 4.74 23.12
CA SER A 185 9.66 4.65 23.88
C SER A 185 8.44 4.52 22.96
N THR A 186 7.32 3.97 23.46
CA THR A 186 6.06 3.90 22.70
C THR A 186 5.60 5.29 22.24
N LYS A 187 5.82 6.32 23.06
CA LYS A 187 5.47 7.71 22.74
C LYS A 187 6.29 8.23 21.56
N ASP A 188 7.59 7.96 21.54
CA ASP A 188 8.47 8.40 20.46
C ASP A 188 8.21 7.62 19.17
N ALA A 189 7.87 6.34 19.28
CA ALA A 189 7.44 5.53 18.14
C ALA A 189 6.10 6.00 17.56
N LEU A 190 5.16 6.41 18.42
CA LEU A 190 3.90 7.02 17.99
C LEU A 190 4.14 8.29 17.19
N ILE A 191 5.08 9.15 17.59
CA ILE A 191 5.43 10.35 16.81
C ILE A 191 6.14 9.96 15.51
N THR A 192 7.10 9.02 15.59
CA THR A 192 7.91 8.56 14.46
C THR A 192 7.07 7.99 13.32
N VAL A 193 6.01 7.26 13.66
CA VAL A 193 5.12 6.60 12.69
C VAL A 193 3.86 7.43 12.43
N GLY A 194 3.23 7.92 13.49
CA GLY A 194 1.93 8.58 13.42
C GLY A 194 1.95 9.90 12.68
N VAL A 195 3.03 10.68 12.77
CA VAL A 195 3.13 11.95 12.01
C VAL A 195 3.23 11.69 10.51
N PRO A 196 4.20 10.89 10.00
CA PRO A 196 4.23 10.56 8.56
C PRO A 196 2.97 9.86 8.07
N ALA A 197 2.44 8.90 8.83
CA ALA A 197 1.22 8.17 8.45
C ALA A 197 0.00 9.10 8.39
N GLY A 198 -0.15 10.01 9.37
CA GLY A 198 -1.22 11.00 9.40
C GLY A 198 -1.14 11.96 8.22
N ILE A 199 0.06 12.45 7.88
CA ILE A 199 0.28 13.28 6.68
C ILE A 199 -0.11 12.49 5.42
N ALA A 200 0.36 11.25 5.27
CA ALA A 200 0.05 10.42 4.11
C ALA A 200 -1.46 10.19 3.95
N ILE A 201 -2.17 9.90 5.04
CA ILE A 201 -3.63 9.72 5.06
C ILE A 201 -4.35 11.01 4.64
N VAL A 202 -3.97 12.15 5.21
CA VAL A 202 -4.58 13.45 4.86
C VAL A 202 -4.33 13.78 3.39
N CYS A 203 -3.10 13.60 2.89
CA CYS A 203 -2.77 13.81 1.49
C CYS A 203 -3.59 12.89 0.57
N HIS A 204 -3.71 11.60 0.92
CA HIS A 204 -4.47 10.64 0.13
C HIS A 204 -5.96 10.95 0.11
N LEU A 205 -6.56 11.30 1.25
CA LEU A 205 -7.96 11.73 1.33
C LEU A 205 -8.20 13.06 0.61
N ASN A 206 -7.25 13.99 0.67
CA ASN A 206 -7.34 15.23 -0.09
C ASN A 206 -7.32 14.97 -1.59
N TYR A 207 -6.42 14.09 -2.07
CA TYR A 207 -6.40 13.68 -3.46
C TYR A 207 -7.73 13.02 -3.89
N ALA A 208 -8.33 12.20 -3.03
CA ALA A 208 -9.58 11.52 -3.33
C ALA A 208 -10.85 12.41 -3.29
N TYR A 209 -10.90 13.44 -2.43
CA TYR A 209 -12.13 14.21 -2.19
C TYR A 209 -11.98 15.73 -2.28
N ASN A 210 -10.78 16.25 -2.58
CA ASN A 210 -10.47 17.69 -2.59
C ASN A 210 -10.90 18.40 -1.29
N ILE A 211 -10.59 17.79 -0.13
CA ILE A 211 -11.00 18.26 1.20
C ILE A 211 -10.33 19.60 1.57
N ILE A 212 -9.12 19.82 1.09
CA ILE A 212 -8.28 20.98 1.35
C ILE A 212 -8.01 21.66 0.00
N THR A 213 -8.74 22.75 -0.25
CA THR A 213 -8.45 23.70 -1.34
C THR A 213 -7.39 24.67 -0.83
N ILE A 214 -6.16 24.56 -1.33
CA ILE A 214 -5.10 25.57 -1.13
C ILE A 214 -5.00 26.41 -2.41
#